data_AF-A8SIG2-F1
#
_entry.id   AF-A8SIG2-F1
#
_cell.length_a   1.000
_cell.length_b   1.000
_cell.length_c   1.000
_cell.angle_alpha   90.00
_cell.angle_beta   90.00
_cell.angle_gamma   90.00
#
_symmetry.space_group_name_H-M   'P 1'
#
loop_
_entity.id
_entity.type
_entity.pdbx_description
1 polymer ?
#
loop_
_entity_poly.entity_id
_entity_poly.type
_entity_poly.pdbx_seq_one_letter_code
_entity_poly.pdbx_strand_id
1 'polypeptide(L)'
;MKNKNILALALLCGFSFSQVSFADSETVIYNKEGITVNLIADGEGTFKISVENKSSKDMVGVKVKTEDIKGLKIVKGKELEIGDVKVGEKKVLENEKIQFEVVEAIKDGIKKGKLSKTGIAGVYKINVTIAVAGIVGVICVLVSKKRNAKKLLSVAVGTGILMSSVLAYNSNAEGTYKNSANLSGNIEIKGKTYDYAGVLMWNGENSKVEDDEQDKVVEIEDAKLLKVINKNLGKNRADNQKVTVEEMESLTELSIFLKEDGSADFSESAKYSILGKPTSLKGTKDFKFAVTRGMKSIKGLEYAKNLKKLKLNENEISDISPLKNLTKLEYLEIQRNRIVDVNPLKNLTNLKFLKLYNNLIEDIALLSNLTNLTGLDLHYNVTVGGDESHKIISKGITDISALKNLKKLEFLDISANRIEDISILKNFDKIKDLDFSGNRVKNYEGLGDYIAERLGKALNEGIGSIQFSGQTIDFGSTVEVKEKEVIFTTPFKGIKELGNSLAQVFGSEDPLNAFGEIKTNVEGIDASYDLDTNKIKLTVSDGVITKYNGKELDLNLKMSLEEYTWTLKNIKLKFVSE
;
A
#
# COMPACT_ATOMS: atom_id res chain seq x y z
N MET A 1 -12.93 13.37 49.95
CA MET A 1 -12.73 14.55 49.08
C MET A 1 -14.05 14.92 48.39
N LYS A 2 -14.38 16.20 48.26
CA LYS A 2 -15.59 16.68 47.55
C LYS A 2 -15.52 16.44 46.03
N ASN A 3 -14.31 16.36 45.47
CA ASN A 3 -14.10 16.11 44.04
C ASN A 3 -13.50 14.70 43.81
N LYS A 4 -14.34 13.75 43.41
CA LYS A 4 -13.95 12.33 43.17
C LYS A 4 -12.99 12.18 41.98
N ASN A 5 -12.93 13.15 41.07
CA ASN A 5 -12.04 13.13 39.90
C ASN A 5 -10.57 13.34 40.28
N ILE A 6 -10.30 14.16 41.31
CA ILE A 6 -8.93 14.46 41.79
C ILE A 6 -8.32 13.22 42.47
N LEU A 7 -9.11 12.48 43.26
CA LEU A 7 -8.70 11.23 43.89
C LEU A 7 -8.33 10.18 42.84
N ALA A 8 -9.15 10.06 41.78
CA ALA A 8 -8.95 9.09 40.71
C ALA A 8 -7.65 9.32 39.95
N LEU A 9 -7.38 10.58 39.59
CA LEU A 9 -6.23 10.93 38.78
C LEU A 9 -4.93 10.87 39.60
N ALA A 10 -4.97 11.22 40.90
CA ALA A 10 -3.83 11.03 41.81
C ALA A 10 -3.46 9.54 41.99
N LEU A 11 -4.47 8.66 42.18
CA LEU A 11 -4.22 7.22 42.25
C LEU A 11 -3.66 6.65 40.93
N LEU A 12 -4.10 7.17 39.77
CA LEU A 12 -3.57 6.81 38.45
C LEU A 12 -2.11 7.22 38.23
N CYS A 13 -1.64 8.25 38.92
CA CYS A 13 -0.24 8.66 38.92
C CYS A 13 0.63 7.81 39.86
N GLY A 14 0.02 6.96 40.70
CA GLY A 14 0.75 6.08 41.62
C GLY A 14 0.82 6.59 43.07
N PHE A 15 0.03 7.60 43.45
CA PHE A 15 -0.07 8.05 44.84
C PHE A 15 -0.92 7.09 45.68
N SER A 16 -0.47 6.76 46.90
CA SER A 16 -1.23 5.97 47.87
C SER A 16 -2.36 6.77 48.51
N PHE A 17 -3.37 6.09 49.05
CA PHE A 17 -4.53 6.75 49.66
C PHE A 17 -4.14 7.70 50.82
N SER A 18 -3.11 7.35 51.59
CA SER A 18 -2.56 8.18 52.67
C SER A 18 -1.80 9.41 52.17
N GLN A 19 -1.24 9.37 50.95
CA GLN A 19 -0.61 10.53 50.31
C GLN A 19 -1.65 11.54 49.79
N VAL A 20 -2.89 11.12 49.59
CA VAL A 20 -3.98 11.93 49.03
C VAL A 20 -4.95 12.43 50.12
N SER A 21 -4.82 11.97 51.37
CA SER A 21 -5.86 12.11 52.39
C SER A 21 -5.85 13.41 53.21
N PHE A 22 -5.21 14.50 52.78
CA PHE A 22 -5.33 15.78 53.50
C PHE A 22 -5.42 17.01 52.57
N ALA A 23 -6.55 17.71 52.72
CA ALA A 23 -6.89 19.08 52.33
C ALA A 23 -7.07 19.45 50.83
N ASP A 24 -7.92 20.45 50.62
CA ASP A 24 -8.35 21.00 49.33
C ASP A 24 -7.14 21.36 48.44
N SER A 25 -7.10 20.78 47.23
CA SER A 25 -6.32 21.20 46.06
C SER A 25 -4.78 21.09 46.05
N GLU A 26 -4.08 20.64 47.10
CA GLU A 26 -2.60 20.54 47.11
C GLU A 26 -2.03 19.23 47.69
N THR A 27 -1.14 18.55 46.97
CA THR A 27 -0.45 17.32 47.42
C THR A 27 1.06 17.47 47.39
N VAL A 28 1.74 17.35 48.54
CA VAL A 28 3.20 17.42 48.64
C VAL A 28 3.82 16.17 48.00
N ILE A 29 4.62 16.37 46.95
CA ILE A 29 5.25 15.29 46.18
C ILE A 29 6.77 15.26 46.30
N TYR A 30 7.36 16.37 46.74
CA TYR A 30 8.77 16.48 47.07
C TYR A 30 8.94 17.46 48.22
N ASN A 31 9.80 17.12 49.17
CA ASN A 31 10.15 17.99 50.28
C ASN A 31 11.59 17.69 50.70
N LYS A 32 12.52 18.56 50.30
CA LYS A 32 13.94 18.42 50.61
C LYS A 32 14.62 19.79 50.49
N GLU A 33 15.65 20.02 51.31
CA GLU A 33 16.52 21.21 51.22
C GLU A 33 15.76 22.56 51.33
N GLY A 34 14.64 22.58 52.05
CA GLY A 34 13.82 23.78 52.23
C GLY A 34 12.88 24.09 51.05
N ILE A 35 12.88 23.26 50.00
CA ILE A 35 11.94 23.35 48.88
C ILE A 35 10.82 22.32 49.07
N THR A 36 9.57 22.80 49.01
CA THR A 36 8.37 21.95 48.93
C THR A 36 7.79 22.04 47.53
N VAL A 37 7.58 20.90 46.86
CA VAL A 37 6.88 20.83 45.57
C VAL A 37 5.53 20.17 45.79
N ASN A 38 4.46 20.83 45.35
CA ASN A 38 3.10 20.34 45.43
C ASN A 38 2.51 20.12 44.03
N LEU A 39 1.70 19.07 43.89
CA LEU A 39 0.74 18.94 42.80
C LEU A 39 -0.53 19.71 43.15
N ILE A 40 -0.95 20.60 42.26
CA ILE A 40 -2.20 21.34 42.35
C ILE A 40 -3.16 20.81 41.28
N ALA A 41 -4.34 20.40 41.68
CA ALA A 41 -5.42 20.10 40.75
C ALA A 41 -6.23 21.38 40.47
N ASP A 42 -6.38 21.76 39.20
CA ASP A 42 -7.13 22.97 38.83
C ASP A 42 -8.65 22.79 38.77
N GLY A 43 -9.14 21.57 39.06
CA GLY A 43 -10.56 21.25 39.02
C GLY A 43 -11.12 20.96 37.62
N GLU A 44 -10.40 21.30 36.55
CA GLU A 44 -10.75 21.03 35.14
C GLU A 44 -10.12 19.74 34.60
N GLY A 45 -9.41 18.99 35.46
CA GLY A 45 -8.74 17.75 35.10
C GLY A 45 -7.29 17.93 34.64
N THR A 46 -6.70 19.10 34.88
CA THR A 46 -5.26 19.33 34.68
C THR A 46 -4.55 19.45 36.03
N PHE A 47 -3.31 18.95 36.09
CA PHE A 47 -2.45 19.17 37.25
C PHE A 47 -1.36 20.19 36.91
N LYS A 48 -1.14 21.12 37.84
CA LYS A 48 -0.01 22.07 37.83
C LYS A 48 0.98 21.68 38.94
N ILE A 49 2.25 21.99 38.76
CA ILE A 49 3.23 21.93 39.85
C ILE A 49 3.27 23.31 40.51
N SER A 50 3.22 23.36 41.84
CA SER A 50 3.69 24.54 42.58
C SER A 50 4.94 24.22 43.38
N VAL A 51 5.79 25.22 43.54
CA VAL A 51 7.01 25.14 44.34
C VAL A 51 6.96 26.25 45.38
N GLU A 52 7.25 25.89 46.62
CA GLU A 52 7.30 26.80 47.76
C GLU A 52 8.68 26.72 48.42
N ASN A 53 9.36 27.86 48.57
CA ASN A 53 10.62 27.97 49.31
C ASN A 53 10.35 28.26 50.78
N LYS A 54 10.54 27.25 51.63
CA LYS A 54 10.41 27.30 53.09
C LYS A 54 11.74 27.44 53.82
N SER A 55 12.84 27.71 53.09
CA SER A 55 14.13 28.00 53.70
C SER A 55 14.18 29.44 54.24
N SER A 56 15.22 29.75 55.02
CA SER A 56 15.42 31.10 55.57
C SER A 56 16.14 32.07 54.60
N LYS A 57 16.43 31.67 53.36
CA LYS A 57 17.15 32.48 52.36
C LYS A 57 16.62 32.28 50.93
N ASP A 58 16.82 33.28 50.07
CA ASP A 58 16.43 33.20 48.66
C ASP A 58 17.27 32.12 47.94
N MET A 59 16.66 31.41 46.99
CA MET A 59 17.31 30.35 46.23
C MET A 59 17.35 30.69 44.74
N VAL A 60 18.54 30.60 44.13
CA VAL A 60 18.79 30.96 42.72
C VAL A 60 19.01 29.69 41.90
N GLY A 61 18.36 29.59 40.74
CA GLY A 61 18.55 28.50 39.78
C GLY A 61 18.09 27.12 40.27
N VAL A 62 16.99 27.05 41.02
CA VAL A 62 16.51 25.81 41.62
C VAL A 62 16.15 24.79 40.54
N LYS A 63 16.67 23.57 40.69
CA LYS A 63 16.34 22.40 39.85
C LYS A 63 15.98 21.21 40.73
N VAL A 64 14.97 20.45 40.31
CA VAL A 64 14.59 19.21 40.99
C VAL A 64 14.66 18.06 39.99
N LYS A 65 15.41 17.01 40.33
CA LYS A 65 15.43 15.79 39.52
C LYS A 65 14.08 15.10 39.61
N THR A 66 13.53 14.71 38.48
CA THR A 66 12.18 14.12 38.46
C THR A 66 12.11 12.76 39.17
N GLU A 67 13.24 12.07 39.31
CA GLU A 67 13.34 10.80 40.04
C GLU A 67 13.23 10.94 41.57
N ASP A 68 13.51 12.12 42.12
CA ASP A 68 13.40 12.39 43.56
C ASP A 68 11.96 12.75 43.97
N ILE A 69 11.09 13.03 43.01
CA ILE A 69 9.69 13.37 43.23
C ILE A 69 8.89 12.08 43.43
N LYS A 70 8.33 11.92 44.63
CA LYS A 70 7.55 10.71 44.99
C LYS A 70 6.33 10.59 44.08
N GLY A 71 6.14 9.42 43.46
CA GLY A 71 4.93 9.11 42.70
C GLY A 71 4.89 9.67 41.26
N LEU A 72 6.00 10.18 40.71
CA LEU A 72 6.06 10.62 39.31
C LEU A 72 7.14 9.83 38.56
N LYS A 73 6.74 8.96 37.61
CA LYS A 73 7.65 8.38 36.60
C LYS A 73 7.67 9.29 35.37
N ILE A 74 8.54 10.29 35.41
CA ILE A 74 8.98 10.99 34.20
C ILE A 74 10.22 10.23 33.69
N VAL A 75 10.43 10.24 32.36
CA VAL A 75 11.60 9.64 31.69
C VAL A 75 12.85 9.87 32.54
N LYS A 76 13.50 8.77 32.93
CA LYS A 76 14.66 8.75 33.83
C LYS A 76 15.70 9.78 33.35
N GLY A 77 16.04 10.76 34.21
CA GLY A 77 17.09 11.75 33.93
C GLY A 77 16.64 13.13 33.43
N LYS A 78 15.35 13.48 33.42
CA LYS A 78 14.93 14.86 33.14
C LYS A 78 15.03 15.71 34.42
N GLU A 79 15.58 16.91 34.34
CA GLU A 79 15.57 17.91 35.42
C GLU A 79 14.37 18.86 35.21
N LEU A 80 13.64 19.16 36.29
CA LEU A 80 12.62 20.21 36.29
C LEU A 80 13.30 21.53 36.67
N GLU A 81 13.38 22.47 35.73
CA GLU A 81 13.95 23.80 35.98
C GLU A 81 12.88 24.71 36.60
N ILE A 82 13.05 25.04 37.88
CA ILE A 82 12.10 25.85 38.66
C ILE A 82 12.47 27.35 38.56
N GLY A 83 13.76 27.64 38.39
CA GLY A 83 14.32 28.99 38.37
C GLY A 83 14.52 29.56 39.78
N ASP A 84 14.63 30.88 39.89
CA ASP A 84 14.81 31.55 41.18
C ASP A 84 13.50 31.55 41.99
N VAL A 85 13.60 31.32 43.30
CA VAL A 85 12.48 31.27 44.25
C VAL A 85 12.85 31.98 45.55
N LYS A 86 12.15 33.08 45.88
CA LYS A 86 12.39 33.88 47.10
C LYS A 86 11.86 33.19 48.36
N VAL A 87 12.34 33.59 49.53
CA VAL A 87 11.85 33.11 50.83
C VAL A 87 10.34 33.32 50.95
N GLY A 88 9.61 32.25 51.26
CA GLY A 88 8.15 32.27 51.40
C GLY A 88 7.39 32.40 50.09
N GLU A 89 8.07 32.45 48.94
CA GLU A 89 7.43 32.52 47.64
C GLU A 89 6.87 31.17 47.23
N LYS A 90 5.64 31.21 46.72
CA LYS A 90 4.97 30.07 46.10
C LYS A 90 4.76 30.37 44.62
N LYS A 91 5.39 29.59 43.76
CA LYS A 91 5.38 29.73 42.31
C LYS A 91 4.65 28.56 41.67
N VAL A 92 3.69 28.84 40.79
CA VAL A 92 2.99 27.80 40.00
C VAL A 92 3.63 27.71 38.61
N LEU A 93 4.06 26.51 38.23
CA LEU A 93 4.68 26.24 36.93
C LEU A 93 3.59 25.83 35.93
N GLU A 94 3.25 26.72 34.99
CA GLU A 94 2.12 26.51 34.07
C GLU A 94 2.45 25.68 32.81
N ASN A 95 3.72 25.61 32.40
CA ASN A 95 4.09 25.15 31.04
C ASN A 95 4.77 23.77 30.93
N GLU A 96 4.99 23.02 32.01
CA GLU A 96 5.45 21.64 31.90
C GLU A 96 4.25 20.68 31.92
N LYS A 97 3.66 20.44 30.75
CA LYS A 97 2.67 19.35 30.57
C LYS A 97 3.33 18.02 30.91
N ILE A 98 3.13 17.54 32.13
CA ILE A 98 3.49 16.17 32.55
C ILE A 98 2.55 15.20 31.80
N GLN A 99 2.95 14.79 30.59
CA GLN A 99 2.23 13.73 29.88
C GLN A 99 2.61 12.38 30.50
N PHE A 100 1.70 11.81 31.28
CA PHE A 100 1.88 10.57 32.03
C PHE A 100 2.16 9.35 31.14
N GLU A 101 3.15 8.53 31.51
CA GLU A 101 3.49 7.23 30.90
C GLU A 101 2.26 6.31 30.75
N VAL A 102 1.24 6.43 31.61
CA VAL A 102 0.00 5.64 31.52
C VAL A 102 -0.78 5.94 30.25
N VAL A 103 -0.85 7.20 29.82
CA VAL A 103 -1.54 7.61 28.59
C VAL A 103 -0.79 7.06 27.37
N GLU A 104 0.54 7.15 27.37
CA GLU A 104 1.35 6.55 26.31
C GLU A 104 1.27 5.03 26.34
N ALA A 105 1.30 4.36 27.50
CA ALA A 105 1.14 2.90 27.60
C ALA A 105 -0.23 2.42 27.12
N ILE A 106 -1.31 3.18 27.37
CA ILE A 106 -2.64 2.92 26.82
C ILE A 106 -2.62 3.11 25.30
N LYS A 107 -2.08 4.22 24.78
CA LYS A 107 -1.97 4.47 23.33
C LYS A 107 -1.12 3.41 22.63
N ASP A 108 0.01 3.02 23.20
CA ASP A 108 0.91 2.01 22.68
C ASP A 108 0.27 0.63 22.72
N GLY A 109 -0.45 0.29 23.79
CA GLY A 109 -1.20 -0.96 23.86
C GLY A 109 -2.36 -1.01 22.87
N ILE A 110 -3.04 0.11 22.61
CA ILE A 110 -4.04 0.24 21.53
C ILE A 110 -3.38 0.04 20.16
N LYS A 111 -2.27 0.74 19.88
CA LYS A 111 -1.51 0.61 18.62
C LYS A 111 -0.99 -0.81 18.39
N LYS A 112 -0.55 -1.49 19.46
CA LYS A 112 -0.01 -2.85 19.45
C LYS A 112 -1.08 -3.95 19.57
N GLY A 113 -2.37 -3.58 19.58
CA GLY A 113 -3.48 -4.54 19.57
C GLY A 113 -3.68 -5.33 20.86
N LYS A 114 -3.15 -4.87 22.01
CA LYS A 114 -3.24 -5.54 23.33
C LYS A 114 -4.61 -5.40 24.01
N LEU A 115 -5.67 -5.23 23.22
CA LEU A 115 -7.05 -5.08 23.69
C LEU A 115 -7.67 -6.46 23.92
N SER A 116 -8.25 -6.70 25.09
CA SER A 116 -9.00 -7.91 25.37
C SER A 116 -10.50 -7.61 25.48
N LYS A 117 -11.34 -8.56 25.07
CA LYS A 117 -12.80 -8.39 25.10
C LYS A 117 -13.30 -8.39 26.54
N THR A 118 -14.32 -7.57 26.82
CA THR A 118 -14.95 -7.46 28.16
C THR A 118 -16.28 -8.20 28.26
N GLY A 119 -16.73 -8.81 27.17
CA GLY A 119 -18.08 -9.36 27.04
C GLY A 119 -19.12 -8.32 26.61
N ILE A 120 -18.81 -7.02 26.70
CA ILE A 120 -19.68 -5.93 26.23
C ILE A 120 -19.24 -5.49 24.84
N ALA A 121 -20.17 -5.47 23.88
CA ALA A 121 -19.92 -5.06 22.51
C ALA A 121 -19.29 -3.65 22.43
N GLY A 122 -18.18 -3.53 21.73
CA GLY A 122 -17.49 -2.25 21.52
C GLY A 122 -16.70 -1.71 22.73
N VAL A 123 -16.71 -2.41 23.87
CA VAL A 123 -15.92 -2.09 25.06
C VAL A 123 -14.80 -3.12 25.23
N TYR A 124 -13.57 -2.62 25.25
CA TYR A 124 -12.37 -3.44 25.37
C TYR A 124 -11.67 -3.10 26.68
N LYS A 125 -11.00 -4.07 27.28
CA LYS A 125 -10.11 -3.82 28.42
C LYS A 125 -8.67 -3.89 27.97
N ILE A 126 -7.87 -2.94 28.45
CA ILE A 126 -6.42 -3.02 28.41
C ILE A 126 -5.90 -3.10 29.84
N ASN A 127 -5.06 -4.12 30.09
CA ASN A 127 -4.37 -4.29 31.35
C ASN A 127 -3.05 -3.51 31.26
N VAL A 128 -2.94 -2.45 32.05
CA VAL A 128 -1.71 -1.67 32.18
C VAL A 128 -1.05 -2.06 33.50
N THR A 129 0.10 -2.71 33.41
CA THR A 129 0.89 -3.02 34.62
C THR A 129 1.64 -1.78 35.04
N ILE A 130 1.38 -1.29 36.25
CA ILE A 130 2.13 -0.21 36.87
C ILE A 130 2.98 -0.80 38.00
N ALA A 131 4.24 -0.41 38.06
CA ALA A 131 5.13 -0.73 39.16
C ALA A 131 5.47 0.55 39.90
N VAL A 132 5.02 0.65 41.15
CA VAL A 132 5.27 1.80 42.04
C VAL A 132 5.81 1.28 43.37
N ALA A 133 6.98 1.78 43.78
CA ALA A 133 7.58 1.51 45.09
C ALA A 133 7.60 0.01 45.50
N GLY A 134 7.99 -0.88 44.57
CA GLY A 134 8.08 -2.32 44.84
C GLY A 134 6.75 -3.09 44.80
N ILE A 135 5.62 -2.41 44.58
CA ILE A 135 4.30 -3.02 44.39
C ILE A 135 3.94 -2.98 42.91
N VAL A 136 3.62 -4.14 42.35
CA VAL A 136 3.13 -4.28 40.96
C VAL A 136 1.60 -4.30 41.01
N GLY A 137 0.96 -3.25 40.50
CA GLY A 137 -0.50 -3.15 40.33
C GLY A 137 -0.90 -3.30 38.87
N VAL A 138 -2.11 -3.80 38.60
CA VAL A 138 -2.67 -3.88 37.24
C VAL A 138 -3.88 -2.95 37.17
N ILE A 139 -3.81 -1.95 36.31
CA ILE A 139 -4.95 -1.07 36.00
C ILE A 139 -5.72 -1.68 34.83
N CYS A 140 -7.03 -1.81 34.98
CA CYS A 140 -7.93 -2.26 33.92
C CYS A 140 -8.63 -1.03 33.32
N VAL A 141 -8.24 -0.64 32.11
CA VAL A 141 -8.84 0.52 31.43
C VAL A 141 -9.87 0.04 30.42
N LEU A 142 -11.11 0.51 30.56
CA LEU A 142 -12.17 0.25 29.60
C LEU A 142 -12.13 1.30 28.49
N VAL A 143 -11.90 0.85 27.27
CA VAL A 143 -11.78 1.68 26.07
C VAL A 143 -12.87 1.32 25.07
N SER A 144 -13.65 2.32 24.67
CA SER A 144 -14.64 2.18 23.59
C SER A 144 -13.96 2.34 22.24
N LYS A 145 -14.23 1.42 21.30
CA LYS A 145 -13.69 1.47 19.94
C LYS A 145 -14.51 2.37 19.00
N LYS A 146 -15.52 3.12 19.50
CA LYS A 146 -16.32 4.05 18.68
C LYS A 146 -15.42 5.19 18.16
N ARG A 147 -15.28 5.31 16.83
CA ARG A 147 -14.39 6.26 16.13
C ARG A 147 -14.69 7.76 16.39
N ASN A 148 -15.77 8.10 17.11
CA ASN A 148 -16.11 9.48 17.52
C ASN A 148 -16.06 9.74 19.04
N ALA A 149 -15.57 8.81 19.85
CA ALA A 149 -15.35 9.08 21.27
C ALA A 149 -14.01 9.80 21.47
N LYS A 150 -13.99 11.13 21.34
CA LYS A 150 -12.97 11.99 21.99
C LYS A 150 -12.99 11.90 23.54
N LYS A 151 -13.64 10.88 24.11
CA LYS A 151 -13.93 10.75 25.54
C LYS A 151 -13.52 9.37 26.03
N LEU A 152 -12.52 9.35 26.91
CA LEU A 152 -12.19 8.21 27.76
C LEU A 152 -13.45 7.90 28.60
N LEU A 153 -13.98 6.67 28.54
CA LEU A 153 -15.31 6.38 29.10
C LEU A 153 -15.31 5.84 30.54
N SER A 154 -14.19 5.33 31.06
CA SER A 154 -13.97 5.04 32.50
C SER A 154 -12.62 4.37 32.74
N VAL A 155 -12.04 4.55 33.93
CA VAL A 155 -10.80 3.86 34.35
C VAL A 155 -11.06 3.14 35.67
N ALA A 156 -11.00 1.81 35.68
CA ALA A 156 -11.10 1.03 36.91
C ALA A 156 -9.69 0.71 37.43
N VAL A 157 -9.32 1.29 38.57
CA VAL A 157 -8.04 1.03 39.24
C VAL A 157 -8.27 0.01 40.35
N GLY A 158 -7.77 -1.22 40.18
CA GLY A 158 -7.70 -2.21 41.24
C GLY A 158 -6.26 -2.29 41.77
N THR A 159 -6.03 -1.88 43.02
CA THR A 159 -4.79 -2.22 43.72
C THR A 159 -5.07 -3.35 44.69
N GLY A 160 -4.19 -4.35 44.72
CA GLY A 160 -4.45 -5.68 45.27
C GLY A 160 -4.61 -5.81 46.79
N ILE A 161 -5.07 -4.78 47.51
CA ILE A 161 -5.26 -4.87 48.97
C ILE A 161 -6.68 -4.53 49.45
N LEU A 162 -7.52 -3.76 48.75
CA LEU A 162 -8.95 -3.60 49.09
C LEU A 162 -9.71 -3.13 47.85
N MET A 163 -10.40 -4.05 47.17
CA MET A 163 -11.25 -3.73 46.01
C MET A 163 -12.64 -3.29 46.47
N SER A 164 -12.81 -2.01 46.78
CA SER A 164 -14.15 -1.43 46.98
C SER A 164 -14.19 0.06 46.62
N SER A 165 -13.84 0.42 45.39
CA SER A 165 -14.29 1.68 44.78
C SER A 165 -13.97 1.74 43.28
N VAL A 166 -15.02 1.84 42.47
CA VAL A 166 -14.92 2.20 41.05
C VAL A 166 -14.86 3.72 40.94
N LEU A 167 -13.89 4.25 40.19
CA LEU A 167 -13.75 5.67 39.89
C LEU A 167 -14.15 5.91 38.42
N ALA A 168 -15.26 6.60 38.18
CA ALA A 168 -15.60 7.07 36.84
C ALA A 168 -14.81 8.37 36.56
N TYR A 169 -14.10 8.43 35.43
CA TYR A 169 -13.45 9.65 34.94
C TYR A 169 -14.20 10.14 33.69
N ASN A 170 -14.59 11.41 33.69
CA ASN A 170 -15.12 12.12 32.52
C ASN A 170 -14.20 13.31 32.22
N SER A 171 -13.87 13.52 30.95
CA SER A 171 -13.10 14.71 30.52
C SER A 171 -13.94 16.00 30.51
N ASN A 172 -15.24 15.93 30.80
CA ASN A 172 -16.12 17.11 30.94
C ASN A 172 -16.66 17.15 32.39
N ALA A 173 -16.29 18.19 33.12
CA ALA A 173 -16.42 18.31 34.58
C ALA A 173 -17.86 18.49 35.14
N GLU A 174 -18.94 18.35 34.35
CA GLU A 174 -20.29 18.79 34.77
C GLU A 174 -21.43 17.76 34.62
N GLY A 175 -21.16 16.47 34.48
CA GLY A 175 -22.23 15.47 34.27
C GLY A 175 -22.71 14.75 35.54
N THR A 176 -23.98 14.88 35.93
CA THR A 176 -24.67 13.89 36.78
C THR A 176 -24.96 12.63 35.96
N TYR A 177 -24.52 11.46 36.45
CA TYR A 177 -24.79 10.15 35.83
C TYR A 177 -26.27 9.77 35.99
N LYS A 178 -26.99 9.58 34.89
CA LYS A 178 -28.42 9.20 34.92
C LYS A 178 -28.66 7.70 34.84
N ASN A 179 -27.70 6.91 34.34
CA ASN A 179 -27.86 5.48 34.08
C ASN A 179 -26.63 4.66 34.51
N SER A 180 -26.85 3.38 34.88
CA SER A 180 -25.81 2.46 35.35
C SER A 180 -26.07 1.00 34.95
N ALA A 181 -25.01 0.23 34.65
CA ALA A 181 -25.06 -1.23 34.47
C ALA A 181 -24.02 -1.92 35.35
N ASN A 182 -24.42 -2.92 36.13
CA ASN A 182 -23.49 -3.70 36.96
C ASN A 182 -22.64 -4.61 36.08
N LEU A 183 -21.34 -4.64 36.35
CA LEU A 183 -20.38 -5.55 35.75
C LEU A 183 -19.88 -6.50 36.82
N SER A 184 -19.75 -7.77 36.48
CA SER A 184 -19.03 -8.73 37.30
C SER A 184 -18.31 -9.72 36.42
N GLY A 185 -17.26 -10.33 36.94
CA GLY A 185 -16.55 -11.39 36.25
C GLY A 185 -15.21 -11.69 36.90
N ASN A 186 -14.39 -12.47 36.20
CA ASN A 186 -13.17 -13.03 36.75
C ASN A 186 -11.95 -12.52 35.97
N ILE A 187 -10.87 -12.20 36.69
CA ILE A 187 -9.58 -11.79 36.12
C ILE A 187 -8.52 -12.78 36.61
N GLU A 188 -7.78 -13.39 35.68
CA GLU A 188 -6.71 -14.32 36.02
C GLU A 188 -5.34 -13.63 35.96
N ILE A 189 -4.58 -13.70 37.05
CA ILE A 189 -3.26 -13.07 37.19
C ILE A 189 -2.30 -14.11 37.77
N LYS A 190 -1.23 -14.44 37.02
CA LYS A 190 -0.21 -15.43 37.42
C LYS A 190 -0.82 -16.78 37.88
N GLY A 191 -1.85 -17.25 37.18
CA GLY A 191 -2.55 -18.50 37.48
C GLY A 191 -3.48 -18.44 38.69
N LYS A 192 -3.80 -17.25 39.20
CA LYS A 192 -4.81 -17.04 40.24
C LYS A 192 -5.98 -16.23 39.69
N THR A 193 -7.19 -16.69 39.95
CA THR A 193 -8.43 -16.05 39.51
C THR A 193 -8.97 -15.13 40.59
N TYR A 194 -9.39 -13.93 40.20
CA TYR A 194 -9.91 -12.88 41.08
C TYR A 194 -11.24 -12.38 40.55
N ASP A 195 -12.25 -12.36 41.42
CA ASP A 195 -13.56 -11.83 41.09
C ASP A 195 -13.53 -10.29 41.15
N TYR A 196 -14.19 -9.65 40.19
CA TYR A 196 -14.45 -8.22 40.23
C TYR A 196 -15.95 -7.95 40.15
N ALA A 197 -16.38 -6.91 40.83
CA ALA A 197 -17.69 -6.30 40.71
C ALA A 197 -17.51 -4.79 40.44
N GLY A 198 -18.23 -4.26 39.47
CA GLY A 198 -18.14 -2.86 39.04
C GLY A 198 -19.47 -2.34 38.48
N VAL A 199 -19.51 -1.06 38.12
CA VAL A 199 -20.70 -0.41 37.56
C VAL A 199 -20.29 0.53 36.43
N LEU A 200 -20.82 0.33 35.23
CA LEU A 200 -20.65 1.19 34.06
C LEU A 200 -21.71 2.30 34.10
N MET A 201 -21.31 3.58 34.00
CA MET A 201 -22.26 4.72 34.03
C MET A 201 -22.15 5.61 32.79
N TRP A 202 -23.27 6.18 32.33
CA TRP A 202 -23.29 7.09 31.17
C TRP A 202 -24.43 8.13 31.24
N ASN A 203 -24.36 9.16 30.37
CA ASN A 203 -25.35 10.23 30.25
C ASN A 203 -26.11 10.15 28.92
N GLY A 204 -27.43 9.89 28.97
CA GLY A 204 -28.34 9.94 27.81
C GLY A 204 -29.54 8.98 27.94
N GLU A 205 -30.74 9.41 27.53
CA GLU A 205 -32.00 8.65 27.64
C GLU A 205 -32.12 7.48 26.65
N ASN A 206 -31.24 7.35 25.66
CA ASN A 206 -31.26 6.23 24.71
C ASN A 206 -29.92 5.48 24.68
N SER A 207 -29.68 4.67 25.71
CA SER A 207 -28.92 3.45 25.46
C SER A 207 -29.44 2.34 26.35
N LYS A 208 -30.55 1.73 25.91
CA LYS A 208 -30.55 0.28 25.94
C LYS A 208 -29.28 -0.18 25.23
N VAL A 209 -28.55 -1.10 25.85
CA VAL A 209 -27.52 -1.87 25.16
C VAL A 209 -28.30 -2.73 24.17
N GLU A 210 -28.63 -2.14 23.03
CA GLU A 210 -29.11 -2.89 21.88
C GLU A 210 -27.90 -3.64 21.33
N ASP A 211 -28.15 -4.90 21.01
CA ASP A 211 -27.18 -5.88 20.49
C ASP A 211 -26.81 -5.51 19.03
N ASP A 212 -26.43 -4.25 18.79
CA ASP A 212 -26.20 -3.67 17.48
C ASP A 212 -24.77 -3.95 17.01
N GLU A 213 -24.42 -5.22 16.82
CA GLU A 213 -23.30 -5.55 15.93
C GLU A 213 -23.61 -5.21 14.45
N GLN A 214 -24.86 -4.84 14.11
CA GLN A 214 -25.35 -4.91 12.73
C GLN A 214 -25.36 -3.61 11.89
N ASP A 215 -25.25 -2.39 12.44
CA ASP A 215 -25.36 -1.16 11.62
C ASP A 215 -24.21 -0.14 11.78
N LYS A 216 -22.96 -0.56 11.62
CA LYS A 216 -21.83 0.40 11.50
C LYS A 216 -21.73 0.92 10.07
N VAL A 217 -21.94 2.22 9.86
CA VAL A 217 -21.71 2.87 8.56
C VAL A 217 -20.21 2.89 8.23
N VAL A 218 -19.86 2.53 6.99
CA VAL A 218 -18.52 2.63 6.41
C VAL A 218 -18.32 4.00 5.79
N GLU A 219 -17.18 4.64 6.09
CA GLU A 219 -16.79 5.91 5.51
C GLU A 219 -16.15 5.67 4.14
N ILE A 220 -16.86 6.07 3.08
CA ILE A 220 -16.40 6.00 1.68
C ILE A 220 -16.22 7.44 1.20
N GLU A 221 -14.97 7.86 1.04
CA GLU A 221 -14.61 9.25 0.73
C GLU A 221 -14.77 9.59 -0.77
N ASP A 222 -14.63 8.60 -1.65
CA ASP A 222 -14.79 8.79 -3.10
C ASP A 222 -16.25 8.58 -3.50
N ALA A 223 -16.91 9.66 -3.93
CA ALA A 223 -18.32 9.62 -4.34
C ALA A 223 -18.59 8.66 -5.51
N LYS A 224 -17.61 8.43 -6.40
CA LYS A 224 -17.74 7.47 -7.51
C LYS A 224 -17.65 6.05 -7.00
N LEU A 225 -16.76 5.77 -6.04
CA LEU A 225 -16.73 4.47 -5.37
C LEU A 225 -18.05 4.21 -4.63
N LEU A 226 -18.54 5.19 -3.86
CA LEU A 226 -19.80 5.08 -3.13
C LEU A 226 -20.98 4.77 -4.08
N LYS A 227 -21.04 5.48 -5.22
CA LYS A 227 -22.02 5.21 -6.27
C LYS A 227 -21.92 3.78 -6.79
N VAL A 228 -20.72 3.31 -7.13
CA VAL A 228 -20.49 1.96 -7.65
C VAL A 228 -20.94 0.92 -6.63
N ILE A 229 -20.56 1.08 -5.36
CA ILE A 229 -20.99 0.20 -4.27
C ILE A 229 -22.52 0.18 -4.15
N ASN A 230 -23.17 1.34 -4.10
CA ASN A 230 -24.63 1.41 -3.98
C ASN A 230 -25.34 0.71 -5.14
N LYS A 231 -24.87 0.89 -6.37
CA LYS A 231 -25.49 0.23 -7.53
C LYS A 231 -25.28 -1.28 -7.58
N ASN A 232 -24.16 -1.78 -7.04
CA ASN A 232 -23.92 -3.23 -6.92
C ASN A 232 -24.71 -3.84 -5.73
N LEU A 233 -24.98 -3.08 -4.67
CA LEU A 233 -25.90 -3.50 -3.59
C LEU A 233 -27.37 -3.49 -4.02
N GLY A 234 -27.72 -2.62 -4.97
CA GLY A 234 -29.03 -2.62 -5.61
C GLY A 234 -29.13 -1.52 -6.67
N LYS A 235 -29.55 -1.89 -7.89
CA LYS A 235 -29.62 -0.98 -9.05
C LYS A 235 -30.41 0.31 -8.81
N ASN A 236 -31.43 0.25 -7.95
CA ASN A 236 -32.31 1.38 -7.62
C ASN A 236 -31.87 2.18 -6.38
N ARG A 237 -30.80 1.77 -5.69
CA ARG A 237 -30.29 2.50 -4.52
C ARG A 237 -29.78 3.88 -4.94
N ALA A 238 -29.94 4.87 -4.06
CA ALA A 238 -29.44 6.21 -4.32
C ALA A 238 -27.90 6.20 -4.38
N ASP A 239 -27.33 6.97 -5.30
CA ASP A 239 -25.88 6.99 -5.56
C ASP A 239 -25.05 7.32 -4.30
N ASN A 240 -25.60 8.17 -3.42
CA ASN A 240 -24.95 8.70 -2.21
C ASN A 240 -25.47 8.07 -0.91
N GLN A 241 -26.23 6.98 -0.98
CA GLN A 241 -26.74 6.31 0.21
C GLN A 241 -25.58 5.78 1.06
N LYS A 242 -25.66 5.97 2.38
CA LYS A 242 -24.66 5.42 3.32
C LYS A 242 -24.71 3.89 3.28
N VAL A 243 -23.54 3.27 3.42
CA VAL A 243 -23.37 1.81 3.34
C VAL A 243 -22.90 1.28 4.69
N THR A 244 -23.47 0.19 5.16
CA THR A 244 -23.07 -0.44 6.43
C THR A 244 -21.93 -1.45 6.24
N VAL A 245 -21.28 -1.86 7.32
CA VAL A 245 -20.24 -2.91 7.30
C VAL A 245 -20.85 -4.23 6.83
N GLU A 246 -22.07 -4.56 7.27
CA GLU A 246 -22.77 -5.77 6.81
C GLU A 246 -23.01 -5.74 5.31
N GLU A 247 -23.48 -4.61 4.77
CA GLU A 247 -23.65 -4.44 3.33
C GLU A 247 -22.31 -4.60 2.59
N MET A 248 -21.22 -4.00 3.09
CA MET A 248 -19.90 -4.19 2.51
C MET A 248 -19.44 -5.65 2.56
N GLU A 249 -19.65 -6.35 3.69
CA GLU A 249 -19.31 -7.76 3.86
C GLU A 249 -20.22 -8.68 3.02
N SER A 250 -21.40 -8.23 2.61
CA SER A 250 -22.30 -8.97 1.72
C SER A 250 -21.80 -9.00 0.25
N LEU A 251 -20.96 -8.04 -0.14
CA LEU A 251 -20.41 -7.96 -1.49
C LEU A 251 -19.48 -9.14 -1.79
N THR A 252 -19.86 -9.94 -2.78
CA THR A 252 -19.03 -11.01 -3.34
C THR A 252 -18.45 -10.64 -4.71
N GLU A 253 -19.08 -9.71 -5.41
CA GLU A 253 -18.64 -9.18 -6.70
C GLU A 253 -18.89 -7.67 -6.74
N LEU A 254 -17.95 -6.91 -7.30
CA LEU A 254 -18.06 -5.46 -7.47
C LEU A 254 -17.49 -5.04 -8.82
N SER A 255 -18.32 -4.44 -9.66
CA SER A 255 -17.91 -3.94 -10.97
C SER A 255 -18.42 -2.53 -11.22
N ILE A 256 -17.65 -1.72 -11.94
CA ILE A 256 -18.11 -0.44 -12.48
C ILE A 256 -19.10 -0.62 -13.66
N PHE A 257 -19.35 -1.85 -14.09
CA PHE A 257 -20.32 -2.22 -15.12
C PHE A 257 -21.39 -3.13 -14.54
N LEU A 258 -22.63 -2.97 -14.99
CA LEU A 258 -23.75 -3.83 -14.63
C LEU A 258 -24.39 -4.42 -15.88
N LYS A 259 -24.93 -5.63 -15.72
CA LYS A 259 -25.85 -6.24 -16.69
C LYS A 259 -27.24 -5.59 -16.58
N GLU A 260 -28.12 -5.93 -17.51
CA GLU A 260 -29.51 -5.44 -17.53
C GLU A 260 -30.30 -5.80 -16.24
N ASP A 261 -29.99 -6.94 -15.63
CA ASP A 261 -30.62 -7.38 -14.39
C ASP A 261 -30.15 -6.57 -13.15
N GLY A 262 -29.01 -5.86 -13.25
CA GLY A 262 -28.38 -5.11 -12.19
C GLY A 262 -27.24 -5.85 -11.48
N SER A 263 -26.90 -7.07 -11.90
CA SER A 263 -25.73 -7.80 -11.40
C SER A 263 -24.42 -7.26 -11.99
N ALA A 264 -23.31 -7.46 -11.29
CA ALA A 264 -21.99 -7.05 -11.73
C ALA A 264 -21.61 -7.69 -13.07
N ASP A 265 -21.13 -6.89 -14.02
CA ASP A 265 -20.67 -7.35 -15.32
C ASP A 265 -19.14 -7.41 -15.38
N PHE A 266 -18.62 -8.60 -15.65
CA PHE A 266 -17.19 -8.88 -15.85
C PHE A 266 -16.87 -9.29 -17.29
N SER A 267 -17.85 -9.27 -18.19
CA SER A 267 -17.61 -9.54 -19.61
C SER A 267 -16.67 -8.49 -20.21
N GLU A 268 -15.88 -8.90 -21.21
CA GLU A 268 -15.07 -7.98 -22.00
C GLU A 268 -15.93 -7.05 -22.87
N SER A 269 -17.18 -7.45 -23.15
CA SER A 269 -18.13 -6.71 -23.99
C SER A 269 -19.05 -5.77 -23.20
N ALA A 270 -18.80 -5.58 -21.89
CA ALA A 270 -19.61 -4.73 -21.02
C ALA A 270 -19.72 -3.29 -21.57
N LYS A 271 -20.94 -2.87 -21.95
CA LYS A 271 -21.17 -1.57 -22.63
C LYS A 271 -21.53 -0.42 -21.68
N TYR A 272 -22.16 -0.71 -20.55
CA TYR A 272 -22.77 0.29 -19.69
C TYR A 272 -22.06 0.41 -18.34
N SER A 273 -21.30 1.49 -18.18
CA SER A 273 -20.65 1.79 -16.90
C SER A 273 -21.56 2.62 -15.99
N ILE A 274 -21.59 2.28 -14.71
CA ILE A 274 -22.21 3.06 -13.63
C ILE A 274 -21.69 4.50 -13.61
N LEU A 275 -20.43 4.71 -13.98
CA LEU A 275 -19.76 6.02 -13.97
C LEU A 275 -19.95 6.81 -15.27
N GLY A 276 -20.74 6.30 -16.21
CA GLY A 276 -20.97 6.92 -17.50
C GLY A 276 -19.83 6.72 -18.49
N LYS A 277 -19.79 7.57 -19.52
CA LYS A 277 -18.76 7.50 -20.57
C LYS A 277 -17.40 7.97 -20.03
N PRO A 278 -16.30 7.32 -20.42
CA PRO A 278 -14.96 7.84 -20.14
C PRO A 278 -14.79 9.26 -20.68
N THR A 279 -14.10 10.11 -19.92
CA THR A 279 -13.63 11.41 -20.39
C THR A 279 -12.27 11.24 -21.06
N SER A 280 -12.06 11.84 -22.23
CA SER A 280 -10.76 11.82 -22.89
C SER A 280 -9.72 12.61 -22.11
N LEU A 281 -8.52 12.05 -21.97
CA LEU A 281 -7.34 12.70 -21.42
C LEU A 281 -6.44 13.26 -22.53
N LYS A 282 -6.93 13.34 -23.77
CA LYS A 282 -6.21 13.98 -24.88
C LYS A 282 -5.94 15.45 -24.54
N GLY A 283 -4.66 15.84 -24.59
CA GLY A 283 -4.22 17.20 -24.26
C GLY A 283 -3.96 17.46 -22.78
N THR A 284 -4.07 16.45 -21.90
CA THR A 284 -3.62 16.55 -20.51
C THR A 284 -2.25 15.90 -20.34
N LYS A 285 -1.57 16.20 -19.22
CA LYS A 285 -0.30 15.54 -18.86
C LYS A 285 -0.44 14.02 -18.65
N ASP A 286 -1.68 13.55 -18.48
CA ASP A 286 -2.03 12.15 -18.26
C ASP A 286 -2.49 11.43 -19.55
N PHE A 287 -2.16 11.98 -20.73
CA PHE A 287 -2.60 11.43 -22.02
C PHE A 287 -2.30 9.94 -22.22
N LYS A 288 -1.26 9.41 -21.55
CA LYS A 288 -0.92 7.98 -21.53
C LYS A 288 -2.13 7.07 -21.26
N PHE A 289 -3.02 7.45 -20.35
CA PHE A 289 -4.17 6.62 -19.98
C PHE A 289 -5.32 6.71 -20.98
N ALA A 290 -5.22 7.61 -21.97
CA ALA A 290 -6.18 7.95 -23.02
C ALA A 290 -7.54 8.49 -22.53
N VAL A 291 -8.12 7.86 -21.52
CA VAL A 291 -9.42 8.16 -20.96
C VAL A 291 -9.48 7.90 -19.44
N THR A 292 -10.49 8.45 -18.77
CA THR A 292 -10.77 8.17 -17.36
C THR A 292 -12.25 8.32 -16.98
N ARG A 293 -12.70 7.58 -15.97
CA ARG A 293 -13.95 7.81 -15.21
C ARG A 293 -13.74 8.57 -13.91
N GLY A 294 -12.48 8.80 -13.53
CA GLY A 294 -12.08 9.71 -12.46
C GLY A 294 -12.38 9.24 -11.04
N MET A 295 -12.54 7.94 -10.78
CA MET A 295 -12.45 7.40 -9.41
C MET A 295 -10.99 7.44 -8.98
N LYS A 296 -10.69 7.96 -7.80
CA LYS A 296 -9.32 8.17 -7.31
C LYS A 296 -8.97 7.32 -6.09
N SER A 297 -9.94 7.09 -5.21
CA SER A 297 -9.73 6.33 -3.98
C SER A 297 -10.67 5.12 -3.91
N ILE A 298 -10.12 4.00 -3.45
CA ILE A 298 -10.87 2.77 -3.15
C ILE A 298 -10.95 2.48 -1.66
N LYS A 299 -10.64 3.47 -0.82
CA LYS A 299 -10.76 3.37 0.64
C LYS A 299 -12.21 3.13 1.04
N GLY A 300 -12.40 2.18 1.95
CA GLY A 300 -13.69 1.57 2.26
C GLY A 300 -13.79 0.13 1.75
N LEU A 301 -13.08 -0.24 0.66
CA LEU A 301 -13.09 -1.62 0.18
C LEU A 301 -12.44 -2.62 1.14
N GLU A 302 -11.63 -2.18 2.12
CA GLU A 302 -11.08 -3.07 3.14
C GLU A 302 -12.16 -3.77 4.00
N TYR A 303 -13.40 -3.28 3.96
CA TYR A 303 -14.55 -3.88 4.64
C TYR A 303 -15.24 -4.97 3.80
N ALA A 304 -15.02 -5.03 2.48
CA ALA A 304 -15.61 -6.04 1.59
C ALA A 304 -14.87 -7.38 1.64
N LYS A 305 -14.74 -7.97 2.83
CA LYS A 305 -13.89 -9.14 3.11
C LYS A 305 -14.28 -10.40 2.34
N ASN A 306 -15.51 -10.47 1.84
CA ASN A 306 -16.04 -11.60 1.06
C ASN A 306 -15.94 -11.42 -0.46
N LEU A 307 -15.34 -10.32 -0.91
CA LEU A 307 -15.20 -10.01 -2.32
C LEU A 307 -14.31 -11.03 -3.03
N LYS A 308 -14.84 -11.61 -4.11
CA LYS A 308 -14.17 -12.58 -4.98
C LYS A 308 -13.79 -11.99 -6.33
N LYS A 309 -14.58 -11.04 -6.85
CA LYS A 309 -14.32 -10.40 -8.14
C LYS A 309 -14.41 -8.88 -8.03
N LEU A 310 -13.42 -8.19 -8.59
CA LEU A 310 -13.35 -6.72 -8.58
C LEU A 310 -12.96 -6.19 -9.97
N LYS A 311 -13.76 -5.27 -10.52
CA LYS A 311 -13.50 -4.59 -11.81
C LYS A 311 -13.66 -3.08 -11.68
N LEU A 312 -12.54 -2.35 -11.68
CA LEU A 312 -12.46 -0.88 -11.52
C LEU A 312 -11.55 -0.23 -12.58
N ASN A 313 -11.53 -0.78 -13.80
CA ASN A 313 -10.70 -0.29 -14.90
C ASN A 313 -11.04 1.14 -15.37
N GLU A 314 -10.08 1.80 -16.03
CA GLU A 314 -10.23 3.15 -16.63
C GLU A 314 -10.58 4.25 -15.61
N ASN A 315 -9.81 4.32 -14.54
CA ASN A 315 -9.95 5.28 -13.45
C ASN A 315 -8.61 5.98 -13.16
N GLU A 316 -8.51 6.64 -12.02
CA GLU A 316 -7.33 7.39 -11.56
C GLU A 316 -6.75 6.81 -10.26
N ILE A 317 -6.97 5.53 -9.98
CA ILE A 317 -6.58 4.87 -8.73
C ILE A 317 -5.06 4.69 -8.69
N SER A 318 -4.42 5.13 -7.61
CA SER A 318 -2.98 4.91 -7.38
C SER A 318 -2.67 4.09 -6.13
N ASP A 319 -3.47 4.24 -5.08
CA ASP A 319 -3.35 3.47 -3.84
C ASP A 319 -4.32 2.28 -3.82
N ILE A 320 -3.75 1.08 -3.88
CA ILE A 320 -4.49 -0.19 -3.77
C ILE A 320 -4.32 -0.88 -2.42
N SER A 321 -3.79 -0.19 -1.40
CA SER A 321 -3.63 -0.71 -0.04
C SER A 321 -4.92 -1.22 0.62
N PRO A 322 -6.14 -0.73 0.29
CA PRO A 322 -7.38 -1.32 0.80
C PRO A 322 -7.60 -2.79 0.39
N LEU A 323 -6.95 -3.25 -0.69
CA LEU A 323 -7.12 -4.63 -1.18
C LEU A 323 -6.31 -5.66 -0.37
N LYS A 324 -5.35 -5.24 0.45
CA LYS A 324 -4.31 -6.11 1.03
C LYS A 324 -4.79 -7.32 1.83
N ASN A 325 -6.00 -7.23 2.39
CA ASN A 325 -6.60 -8.27 3.23
C ASN A 325 -7.81 -8.94 2.58
N LEU A 326 -8.10 -8.65 1.31
CA LEU A 326 -9.22 -9.25 0.58
C LEU A 326 -8.80 -10.62 0.01
N THR A 327 -8.38 -11.52 0.89
CA THR A 327 -7.75 -12.80 0.55
C THR A 327 -8.67 -13.79 -0.19
N LYS A 328 -9.97 -13.47 -0.29
CA LYS A 328 -10.96 -14.22 -1.09
C LYS A 328 -11.01 -13.78 -2.55
N LEU A 329 -10.28 -12.74 -2.96
CA LEU A 329 -10.21 -12.30 -4.35
C LEU A 329 -9.65 -13.41 -5.25
N GLU A 330 -10.41 -13.70 -6.31
CA GLU A 330 -10.08 -14.67 -7.36
C GLU A 330 -9.89 -13.97 -8.72
N TYR A 331 -10.52 -12.81 -8.92
CA TYR A 331 -10.50 -12.06 -10.18
C TYR A 331 -10.33 -10.56 -9.92
N LEU A 332 -9.31 -9.94 -10.53
CA LEU A 332 -9.01 -8.53 -10.34
C LEU A 332 -8.70 -7.82 -11.67
N GLU A 333 -9.53 -6.85 -12.03
CA GLU A 333 -9.37 -5.94 -13.17
C GLU A 333 -9.23 -4.49 -12.68
N ILE A 334 -8.00 -3.97 -12.73
CA ILE A 334 -7.66 -2.59 -12.34
C ILE A 334 -6.68 -1.94 -13.34
N GLN A 335 -6.70 -2.40 -14.59
CA GLN A 335 -5.98 -1.79 -15.72
C GLN A 335 -6.37 -0.32 -15.97
N ARG A 336 -5.52 0.42 -16.69
CA ARG A 336 -5.75 1.84 -17.04
C ARG A 336 -6.04 2.69 -15.79
N ASN A 337 -5.12 2.61 -14.83
CA ASN A 337 -5.10 3.36 -13.58
C ASN A 337 -3.68 3.94 -13.37
N ARG A 338 -3.38 4.49 -12.20
CA ARG A 338 -2.08 5.11 -11.87
C ARG A 338 -1.29 4.31 -10.84
N ILE A 339 -1.39 2.97 -10.90
CA ILE A 339 -0.78 2.08 -9.92
C ILE A 339 0.73 1.96 -10.17
N VAL A 340 1.51 2.09 -9.09
CA VAL A 340 2.96 1.89 -9.08
C VAL A 340 3.33 0.71 -8.18
N ASP A 341 2.73 0.65 -6.97
CA ASP A 341 3.03 -0.36 -5.96
C ASP A 341 2.00 -1.50 -5.98
N VAL A 342 2.47 -2.72 -6.23
CA VAL A 342 1.66 -3.96 -6.20
C VAL A 342 1.83 -4.77 -4.91
N ASN A 343 2.55 -4.27 -3.90
CA ASN A 343 2.73 -4.92 -2.60
C ASN A 343 1.41 -5.33 -1.92
N PRO A 344 0.31 -4.56 -2.00
CA PRO A 344 -0.98 -5.00 -1.45
C PRO A 344 -1.48 -6.33 -2.04
N LEU A 345 -1.03 -6.72 -3.24
CA LEU A 345 -1.49 -7.95 -3.89
C LEU A 345 -0.74 -9.21 -3.41
N LYS A 346 0.40 -9.08 -2.75
CA LYS A 346 1.34 -10.20 -2.51
C LYS A 346 0.75 -11.42 -1.78
N ASN A 347 -0.27 -11.19 -0.94
CA ASN A 347 -0.91 -12.22 -0.10
C ASN A 347 -2.26 -12.68 -0.68
N LEU A 348 -2.66 -12.19 -1.86
CA LEU A 348 -3.93 -12.54 -2.51
C LEU A 348 -3.78 -13.83 -3.32
N THR A 349 -3.30 -14.89 -2.67
CA THR A 349 -2.90 -16.16 -3.30
C THR A 349 -4.05 -16.95 -3.93
N ASN A 350 -5.30 -16.53 -3.72
CA ASN A 350 -6.48 -17.09 -4.40
C ASN A 350 -6.74 -16.48 -5.78
N LEU A 351 -6.01 -15.43 -6.17
CA LEU A 351 -6.12 -14.84 -7.50
C LEU A 351 -5.84 -15.89 -8.59
N LYS A 352 -6.79 -15.99 -9.51
CA LYS A 352 -6.72 -16.80 -10.73
C LYS A 352 -6.51 -15.90 -11.95
N PHE A 353 -7.03 -14.68 -11.92
CA PHE A 353 -6.93 -13.76 -13.04
C PHE A 353 -6.65 -12.33 -12.58
N LEU A 354 -5.64 -11.71 -13.19
CA LEU A 354 -5.13 -10.40 -12.81
C LEU A 354 -4.82 -9.54 -14.04
N LYS A 355 -5.56 -8.44 -14.23
CA LYS A 355 -5.28 -7.42 -15.24
C LYS A 355 -4.78 -6.12 -14.60
N LEU A 356 -3.54 -5.77 -14.93
CA LEU A 356 -2.79 -4.61 -14.44
C LEU A 356 -2.21 -3.76 -15.57
N TYR A 357 -2.60 -4.00 -16.81
CA TYR A 357 -2.06 -3.29 -17.96
C TYR A 357 -2.32 -1.78 -17.95
N ASN A 358 -1.49 -1.03 -18.66
CA ASN A 358 -1.54 0.43 -18.73
C ASN A 358 -1.61 1.09 -17.33
N ASN A 359 -0.71 0.66 -16.45
CA ASN A 359 -0.39 1.31 -15.18
C ASN A 359 1.06 1.84 -15.24
N LEU A 360 1.72 2.03 -14.09
CA LEU A 360 3.07 2.57 -13.96
C LEU A 360 3.99 1.59 -13.20
N ILE A 361 3.71 0.29 -13.30
CA ILE A 361 4.38 -0.77 -12.53
C ILE A 361 5.77 -1.03 -13.11
N GLU A 362 6.79 -1.07 -12.25
CA GLU A 362 8.16 -1.46 -12.62
C GLU A 362 8.57 -2.78 -11.96
N ASP A 363 8.26 -2.92 -10.66
CA ASP A 363 8.63 -4.08 -9.86
C ASP A 363 7.43 -5.01 -9.65
N ILE A 364 7.58 -6.25 -10.13
CA ILE A 364 6.58 -7.32 -10.01
C ILE A 364 7.06 -8.48 -9.12
N ALA A 365 8.16 -8.32 -8.36
CA ALA A 365 8.70 -9.36 -7.48
C ALA A 365 7.66 -9.90 -6.49
N LEU A 366 6.77 -9.02 -6.04
CA LEU A 366 5.71 -9.32 -5.07
C LEU A 366 4.55 -10.15 -5.67
N LEU A 367 4.52 -10.38 -6.98
CA LEU A 367 3.56 -11.26 -7.64
C LEU A 367 3.99 -12.75 -7.65
N SER A 368 5.24 -13.04 -7.25
CA SER A 368 5.83 -14.39 -7.32
C SER A 368 5.07 -15.49 -6.57
N ASN A 369 4.31 -15.13 -5.54
CA ASN A 369 3.53 -16.07 -4.72
C ASN A 369 2.09 -16.29 -5.23
N LEU A 370 1.67 -15.62 -6.32
CA LEU A 370 0.33 -15.76 -6.89
C LEU A 370 0.23 -17.01 -7.78
N THR A 371 0.68 -18.15 -7.28
CA THR A 371 0.86 -19.41 -8.04
C THR A 371 -0.45 -20.04 -8.53
N ASN A 372 -1.60 -19.48 -8.17
CA ASN A 372 -2.92 -19.88 -8.67
C ASN A 372 -3.35 -19.12 -9.93
N LEU A 373 -2.57 -18.14 -10.40
CA LEU A 373 -2.87 -17.40 -11.62
C LEU A 373 -2.90 -18.33 -12.84
N THR A 374 -4.00 -18.24 -13.58
CA THR A 374 -4.21 -18.81 -14.92
C THR A 374 -4.17 -17.74 -16.00
N GLY A 375 -4.40 -16.46 -15.65
CA GLY A 375 -4.24 -15.35 -16.58
C GLY A 375 -3.60 -14.13 -15.93
N LEU A 376 -2.60 -13.56 -16.59
CA LEU A 376 -1.88 -12.36 -16.15
C LEU A 376 -1.69 -11.40 -17.31
N ASP A 377 -2.18 -10.17 -17.15
CA ASP A 377 -2.04 -9.10 -18.12
C ASP A 377 -1.28 -7.91 -17.51
N LEU A 378 -0.08 -7.67 -18.02
CA LEU A 378 0.87 -6.64 -17.59
C LEU A 378 1.29 -5.72 -18.75
N HIS A 379 0.56 -5.72 -19.88
CA HIS A 379 1.01 -4.96 -21.03
C HIS A 379 1.08 -3.46 -20.77
N TYR A 380 1.95 -2.76 -21.50
CA TYR A 380 1.98 -1.30 -21.54
C TYR A 380 2.17 -0.65 -20.16
N ASN A 381 3.02 -1.21 -19.29
CA ASN A 381 3.42 -0.56 -18.04
C ASN A 381 4.55 0.47 -18.24
N VAL A 382 4.93 0.76 -19.49
CA VAL A 382 5.90 1.80 -19.87
C VAL A 382 5.28 3.18 -19.92
N THR A 383 6.04 4.23 -19.59
CA THR A 383 5.56 5.62 -19.76
C THR A 383 5.91 6.18 -21.13
N VAL A 384 4.99 6.97 -21.71
CA VAL A 384 5.23 7.77 -22.92
C VAL A 384 6.25 8.85 -22.58
N GLY A 385 7.25 9.01 -23.46
CA GLY A 385 8.32 9.98 -23.30
C GLY A 385 7.78 11.39 -23.17
N GLY A 386 8.39 12.14 -22.25
CA GLY A 386 8.19 13.57 -22.17
C GLY A 386 9.33 14.35 -22.74
N ASP A 387 8.96 15.42 -23.41
CA ASP A 387 9.72 16.65 -23.36
C ASP A 387 9.94 17.12 -21.90
N GLU A 388 10.68 18.21 -21.72
CA GLU A 388 10.99 18.80 -20.41
C GLU A 388 9.74 19.06 -19.53
N SER A 389 8.54 19.10 -20.11
CA SER A 389 7.28 19.32 -19.40
C SER A 389 6.55 18.04 -18.95
N HIS A 390 6.99 16.85 -19.39
CA HIS A 390 6.35 15.55 -19.14
C HIS A 390 7.33 14.47 -18.61
N LYS A 391 8.09 14.78 -17.55
CA LYS A 391 9.11 13.88 -16.96
C LYS A 391 8.75 12.38 -16.96
N ILE A 392 9.75 11.53 -17.23
CA ILE A 392 9.67 10.07 -17.12
C ILE A 392 9.29 9.70 -15.67
N ILE A 393 8.16 9.02 -15.47
CA ILE A 393 7.69 8.59 -14.13
C ILE A 393 7.85 7.07 -13.93
N SER A 394 7.75 6.26 -14.98
CA SER A 394 8.00 4.81 -14.92
C SER A 394 8.85 4.27 -16.08
N LYS A 395 9.83 3.43 -15.75
CA LYS A 395 10.70 2.70 -16.70
C LYS A 395 10.00 1.50 -17.34
N GLY A 396 8.82 1.10 -16.86
CA GLY A 396 8.15 -0.13 -17.24
C GLY A 396 8.85 -1.39 -16.72
N ILE A 397 8.25 -2.54 -16.95
CA ILE A 397 8.75 -3.83 -16.46
C ILE A 397 9.98 -4.22 -17.27
N THR A 398 11.05 -4.62 -16.58
CA THR A 398 12.33 -5.04 -17.18
C THR A 398 12.71 -6.46 -16.80
N ASP A 399 12.38 -6.88 -15.58
CA ASP A 399 12.63 -8.21 -15.04
C ASP A 399 11.31 -8.96 -14.81
N ILE A 400 11.19 -10.14 -15.42
CA ILE A 400 10.06 -11.05 -15.24
C ILE A 400 10.41 -12.31 -14.45
N SER A 401 11.64 -12.44 -13.93
CA SER A 401 12.12 -13.62 -13.21
C SER A 401 11.22 -14.06 -12.05
N ALA A 402 10.52 -13.11 -11.43
CA ALA A 402 9.52 -13.34 -10.40
C ALA A 402 8.36 -14.26 -10.83
N LEU A 403 8.05 -14.29 -12.13
CA LEU A 403 6.93 -15.06 -12.69
C LEU A 403 7.27 -16.55 -12.88
N LYS A 404 8.54 -16.97 -12.73
CA LYS A 404 9.01 -18.33 -13.06
C LYS A 404 8.22 -19.49 -12.42
N ASN A 405 7.56 -19.24 -11.28
CA ASN A 405 6.81 -20.23 -10.52
C ASN A 405 5.30 -20.23 -10.83
N LEU A 406 4.82 -19.34 -11.71
CA LEU A 406 3.40 -19.24 -12.08
C LEU A 406 3.02 -20.30 -13.13
N LYS A 407 3.25 -21.57 -12.79
CA LYS A 407 3.12 -22.74 -13.68
C LYS A 407 1.70 -23.05 -14.16
N LYS A 408 0.69 -22.35 -13.62
CA LYS A 408 -0.71 -22.50 -14.01
C LYS A 408 -1.16 -21.50 -15.09
N LEU A 409 -0.29 -20.57 -15.50
CA LEU A 409 -0.64 -19.58 -16.51
C LEU A 409 -1.00 -20.24 -17.85
N GLU A 410 -2.15 -19.87 -18.37
CA GLU A 410 -2.65 -20.18 -19.71
C GLU A 410 -2.65 -18.93 -20.59
N PHE A 411 -2.81 -17.74 -19.99
CA PHE A 411 -2.74 -16.44 -20.65
C PHE A 411 -1.65 -15.58 -19.99
N LEU A 412 -0.72 -15.05 -20.80
CA LEU A 412 0.30 -14.11 -20.36
C LEU A 412 0.51 -13.01 -21.40
N ASP A 413 0.17 -11.78 -21.03
CA ASP A 413 0.50 -10.59 -21.82
C ASP A 413 1.48 -9.71 -21.04
N ILE A 414 2.70 -9.61 -21.55
CA ILE A 414 3.81 -8.78 -21.04
C ILE A 414 4.28 -7.81 -22.12
N SER A 415 3.46 -7.59 -23.15
CA SER A 415 3.80 -6.76 -24.30
C SER A 415 3.98 -5.28 -23.95
N ALA A 416 4.63 -4.52 -24.83
CA ALA A 416 4.89 -3.11 -24.67
C ALA A 416 5.52 -2.74 -23.31
N ASN A 417 6.56 -3.51 -22.91
CA ASN A 417 7.38 -3.26 -21.74
C ASN A 417 8.84 -2.96 -22.14
N ARG A 418 9.80 -3.16 -21.24
CA ARG A 418 11.24 -3.04 -21.52
C ARG A 418 11.99 -4.32 -21.14
N ILE A 419 11.34 -5.47 -21.34
CA ILE A 419 11.87 -6.78 -20.96
C ILE A 419 12.95 -7.19 -21.94
N GLU A 420 14.09 -7.65 -21.42
CA GLU A 420 15.22 -8.15 -22.22
C GLU A 420 15.38 -9.68 -22.12
N ASP A 421 15.20 -10.22 -20.91
CA ASP A 421 15.34 -11.64 -20.63
C ASP A 421 13.97 -12.33 -20.56
N ILE A 422 13.72 -13.21 -21.51
CA ILE A 422 12.52 -14.05 -21.59
C ILE A 422 12.83 -15.53 -21.37
N SER A 423 14.02 -15.87 -20.88
CA SER A 423 14.46 -17.27 -20.69
C SER A 423 13.54 -18.08 -19.79
N ILE A 424 12.78 -17.43 -18.91
CA ILE A 424 11.80 -18.10 -18.06
C ILE A 424 10.55 -18.57 -18.81
N LEU A 425 10.30 -18.10 -20.04
CA LEU A 425 9.08 -18.47 -20.78
C LEU A 425 9.01 -19.98 -21.04
N LYS A 426 10.15 -20.63 -21.29
CA LYS A 426 10.25 -22.10 -21.47
C LYS A 426 9.76 -22.91 -20.27
N ASN A 427 9.57 -22.27 -19.11
CA ASN A 427 9.06 -22.90 -17.91
C ASN A 427 7.51 -22.93 -17.86
N PHE A 428 6.80 -22.36 -18.83
CA PHE A 428 5.35 -22.24 -18.82
C PHE A 428 4.67 -23.21 -19.81
N ASP A 429 4.50 -24.45 -19.35
CA ASP A 429 4.00 -25.55 -20.18
C ASP A 429 2.50 -25.43 -20.55
N LYS A 430 1.75 -24.56 -19.86
CA LYS A 430 0.29 -24.40 -20.03
C LYS A 430 -0.12 -23.17 -20.84
N ILE A 431 0.82 -22.32 -21.22
CA ILE A 431 0.55 -21.08 -21.95
C ILE A 431 -0.05 -21.38 -23.32
N LYS A 432 -1.23 -20.84 -23.56
CA LYS A 432 -1.97 -20.86 -24.83
C LYS A 432 -1.92 -19.51 -25.53
N ASP A 433 -2.10 -18.44 -24.75
CA ASP A 433 -2.09 -17.06 -25.23
C ASP A 433 -0.88 -16.34 -24.65
N LEU A 434 0.02 -15.90 -25.52
CA LEU A 434 1.29 -15.31 -25.15
C LEU A 434 1.60 -14.06 -25.98
N ASP A 435 1.68 -12.91 -25.33
CA ASP A 435 2.18 -11.70 -25.99
C ASP A 435 3.38 -11.13 -25.22
N PHE A 436 4.53 -11.08 -25.89
CA PHE A 436 5.74 -10.40 -25.41
C PHE A 436 6.28 -9.41 -26.44
N SER A 437 5.45 -8.98 -27.38
CA SER A 437 5.80 -7.98 -28.39
C SER A 437 6.12 -6.61 -27.80
N GLY A 438 6.77 -5.75 -28.57
CA GLY A 438 7.06 -4.37 -28.15
C GLY A 438 8.01 -4.28 -26.93
N ASN A 439 8.92 -5.23 -26.78
CA ASN A 439 9.91 -5.28 -25.70
C ASN A 439 11.33 -5.00 -26.23
N ARG A 440 12.35 -5.43 -25.48
CA ARG A 440 13.78 -5.32 -25.81
C ARG A 440 14.44 -6.70 -25.85
N VAL A 441 13.70 -7.71 -26.30
CA VAL A 441 14.20 -9.08 -26.34
C VAL A 441 15.30 -9.22 -27.37
N LYS A 442 16.48 -9.64 -26.92
CA LYS A 442 17.66 -9.88 -27.77
C LYS A 442 18.11 -11.34 -27.79
N ASN A 443 17.71 -12.16 -26.82
CA ASN A 443 18.11 -13.57 -26.77
C ASN A 443 16.93 -14.51 -26.94
N TYR A 444 16.98 -15.32 -28.01
CA TYR A 444 16.00 -16.36 -28.35
C TYR A 444 16.57 -17.78 -28.21
N GLU A 445 17.80 -17.94 -27.71
CA GLU A 445 18.43 -19.26 -27.53
C GLU A 445 17.57 -20.19 -26.67
N GLY A 446 17.26 -21.38 -27.19
CA GLY A 446 16.44 -22.40 -26.53
C GLY A 446 14.95 -22.05 -26.47
N LEU A 447 14.48 -21.09 -27.26
CA LEU A 447 13.06 -20.69 -27.33
C LEU A 447 12.45 -20.90 -28.72
N GLY A 448 13.21 -21.34 -29.72
CA GLY A 448 12.71 -21.54 -31.08
C GLY A 448 11.48 -22.45 -31.13
N ASP A 449 11.61 -23.67 -30.62
CA ASP A 449 10.52 -24.65 -30.59
C ASP A 449 9.36 -24.21 -29.70
N TYR A 450 9.65 -23.55 -28.58
CA TYR A 450 8.63 -23.02 -27.67
C TYR A 450 7.73 -21.98 -28.36
N ILE A 451 8.33 -21.09 -29.16
CA ILE A 451 7.60 -20.07 -29.94
C ILE A 451 6.88 -20.74 -31.12
N ALA A 452 7.58 -21.59 -31.88
CA ALA A 452 7.05 -22.25 -33.06
C ALA A 452 5.85 -23.15 -32.77
N GLU A 453 5.87 -23.93 -31.68
CA GLU A 453 4.75 -24.78 -31.27
C GLU A 453 3.46 -23.97 -31.08
N ARG A 454 3.56 -22.82 -30.40
CA ARG A 454 2.42 -21.94 -30.13
C ARG A 454 1.95 -21.23 -31.39
N LEU A 455 2.87 -20.79 -32.24
CA LEU A 455 2.52 -20.18 -33.52
C LEU A 455 1.82 -21.18 -34.44
N GLY A 456 2.33 -22.41 -34.53
CA GLY A 456 1.72 -23.48 -35.32
C GLY A 456 0.31 -23.83 -34.84
N LYS A 457 0.09 -23.96 -33.52
CA LYS A 457 -1.24 -24.15 -32.95
C LYS A 457 -2.19 -23.00 -33.28
N ALA A 458 -1.72 -21.75 -33.19
CA ALA A 458 -2.54 -20.59 -33.49
C ALA A 458 -2.92 -20.51 -34.98
N LEU A 459 -1.96 -20.71 -35.89
CA LEU A 459 -2.18 -20.59 -37.34
C LEU A 459 -2.92 -21.80 -37.94
N ASN A 460 -2.56 -23.02 -37.52
CA ASN A 460 -3.01 -24.25 -38.17
C ASN A 460 -4.23 -24.89 -37.47
N GLU A 461 -4.36 -24.69 -36.16
CA GLU A 461 -5.45 -25.30 -35.36
C GLU A 461 -6.45 -24.26 -34.81
N GLY A 462 -6.14 -22.96 -34.90
CA GLY A 462 -6.93 -21.89 -34.29
C GLY A 462 -6.92 -21.92 -32.76
N ILE A 463 -5.89 -22.53 -32.16
CA ILE A 463 -5.76 -22.68 -30.71
C ILE A 463 -4.76 -21.68 -30.16
N GLY A 464 -5.23 -20.80 -29.27
CA GLY A 464 -4.39 -19.82 -28.59
C GLY A 464 -3.89 -18.71 -29.51
N SER A 465 -2.89 -17.97 -29.05
CA SER A 465 -2.31 -16.85 -29.76
C SER A 465 -0.87 -16.62 -29.33
N ILE A 466 -0.03 -16.15 -30.25
CA ILE A 466 1.32 -15.71 -29.91
C ILE A 466 1.70 -14.44 -30.68
N GLN A 467 2.32 -13.49 -29.98
CA GLN A 467 2.82 -12.27 -30.57
C GLN A 467 4.16 -11.88 -29.93
N PHE A 468 5.15 -11.64 -30.78
CA PHE A 468 6.55 -11.42 -30.37
C PHE A 468 7.27 -10.34 -31.19
N SER A 469 6.56 -9.66 -32.09
CA SER A 469 7.08 -8.61 -32.95
C SER A 469 7.43 -7.32 -32.18
N GLY A 470 7.95 -6.32 -32.89
CA GLY A 470 8.17 -4.98 -32.35
C GLY A 470 9.33 -4.87 -31.35
N GLN A 471 10.24 -5.85 -31.30
CA GLN A 471 11.38 -5.78 -30.39
C GLN A 471 12.32 -4.64 -30.83
N THR A 472 12.65 -3.74 -29.90
CA THR A 472 13.52 -2.59 -30.19
C THR A 472 14.77 -2.64 -29.31
N ILE A 473 15.93 -2.83 -29.93
CA ILE A 473 17.23 -2.85 -29.28
C ILE A 473 17.98 -1.57 -29.60
N ASP A 474 18.56 -0.96 -28.58
CA ASP A 474 19.55 0.11 -28.75
C ASP A 474 20.93 -0.54 -28.94
N PHE A 475 21.56 -0.34 -30.10
CA PHE A 475 22.89 -0.87 -30.39
C PHE A 475 23.96 -0.16 -29.56
N GLY A 476 23.81 1.16 -29.37
CA GLY A 476 24.68 2.02 -28.56
C GLY A 476 26.16 2.05 -28.95
N SER A 477 26.54 1.36 -30.03
CA SER A 477 27.94 1.12 -30.41
C SER A 477 28.26 1.76 -31.76
N THR A 478 29.53 2.15 -31.92
CA THR A 478 30.04 2.73 -33.16
C THR A 478 30.55 1.65 -34.10
N VAL A 479 30.20 1.75 -35.38
CA VAL A 479 30.71 0.91 -36.46
C VAL A 479 31.55 1.79 -37.38
N GLU A 480 32.82 1.43 -37.58
CA GLU A 480 33.70 2.15 -38.49
C GLU A 480 33.35 1.80 -39.95
N VAL A 481 33.21 2.83 -40.78
CA VAL A 481 33.03 2.70 -42.23
C VAL A 481 34.35 3.05 -42.89
N LYS A 482 35.07 2.02 -43.35
CA LYS A 482 36.37 2.13 -44.05
C LYS A 482 36.27 1.87 -45.54
N GLU A 483 35.25 1.10 -45.93
CA GLU A 483 35.01 0.68 -47.31
C GLU A 483 33.51 0.56 -47.54
N LYS A 484 33.11 0.22 -48.78
CA LYS A 484 31.70 0.11 -49.18
C LYS A 484 30.95 -0.98 -48.41
N GLU A 485 31.65 -2.05 -48.03
CA GLU A 485 31.05 -3.15 -47.29
C GLU A 485 31.44 -3.07 -45.82
N VAL A 486 30.45 -3.01 -44.94
CA VAL A 486 30.68 -2.91 -43.50
C VAL A 486 29.97 -4.06 -42.80
N ILE A 487 30.72 -4.86 -42.06
CA ILE A 487 30.19 -6.06 -41.42
C ILE A 487 30.32 -5.94 -39.91
N PHE A 488 29.23 -6.18 -39.19
CA PHE A 488 29.23 -6.20 -37.72
C PHE A 488 28.28 -7.27 -37.17
N THR A 489 28.55 -7.72 -35.96
CA THR A 489 27.71 -8.71 -35.27
C THR A 489 26.49 -8.03 -34.64
N THR A 490 25.32 -8.61 -34.88
CA THR A 490 24.08 -8.12 -34.28
C THR A 490 23.97 -8.54 -32.80
N PRO A 491 23.34 -7.75 -31.91
CA PRO A 491 23.15 -8.15 -30.52
C PRO A 491 22.10 -9.25 -30.34
N PHE A 492 21.33 -9.57 -31.39
CA PHE A 492 20.37 -10.66 -31.36
C PHE A 492 21.08 -12.03 -31.32
N LYS A 493 20.54 -12.96 -30.54
CA LYS A 493 21.05 -14.33 -30.37
C LYS A 493 19.92 -15.34 -30.57
N GLY A 494 20.26 -16.54 -31.03
CA GLY A 494 19.29 -17.62 -31.28
C GLY A 494 18.42 -17.42 -32.52
N ILE A 495 18.75 -16.48 -33.41
CA ILE A 495 17.94 -16.16 -34.59
C ILE A 495 17.90 -17.31 -35.61
N LYS A 496 19.02 -18.02 -35.80
CA LYS A 496 19.06 -19.23 -36.64
C LYS A 496 18.18 -20.36 -36.09
N GLU A 497 18.25 -20.60 -34.78
CA GLU A 497 17.39 -21.57 -34.11
C GLU A 497 15.91 -21.21 -34.28
N LEU A 498 15.54 -19.97 -34.00
CA LEU A 498 14.19 -19.45 -34.19
C LEU A 498 13.73 -19.64 -35.65
N GLY A 499 14.56 -19.25 -36.61
CA GLY A 499 14.28 -19.41 -38.04
C GLY A 499 14.03 -20.85 -38.46
N ASN A 500 14.84 -21.80 -37.97
CA ASN A 500 14.66 -23.23 -38.21
C ASN A 500 13.35 -23.76 -37.64
N SER A 501 12.99 -23.38 -36.41
CA SER A 501 11.73 -23.82 -35.80
C SER A 501 10.52 -23.20 -36.50
N LEU A 502 10.60 -21.93 -36.93
CA LEU A 502 9.54 -21.27 -37.69
C LEU A 502 9.38 -21.86 -39.09
N ALA A 503 10.46 -22.28 -39.75
CA ALA A 503 10.40 -22.92 -41.08
C ALA A 503 9.44 -24.12 -41.09
N GLN A 504 9.43 -24.91 -40.01
CA GLN A 504 8.52 -26.05 -39.86
C GLN A 504 7.06 -25.63 -39.79
N VAL A 505 6.77 -24.50 -39.14
CA VAL A 505 5.40 -23.96 -39.02
C VAL A 505 4.89 -23.47 -40.37
N PHE A 506 5.75 -22.84 -41.16
CA PHE A 506 5.41 -22.29 -42.47
C PHE A 506 5.59 -23.28 -43.63
N GLY A 507 6.00 -24.52 -43.36
CA GLY A 507 6.19 -25.56 -44.37
C GLY A 507 7.37 -25.30 -45.33
N SER A 508 8.41 -24.62 -44.86
CA SER A 508 9.64 -24.38 -45.65
C SER A 508 10.66 -25.49 -45.42
N GLU A 509 11.28 -25.98 -46.51
CA GLU A 509 12.39 -26.95 -46.45
C GLU A 509 13.71 -26.31 -46.03
N ASP A 510 13.83 -24.99 -46.25
CA ASP A 510 15.02 -24.21 -45.91
C ASP A 510 14.83 -23.45 -44.59
N PRO A 511 15.92 -23.20 -43.83
CA PRO A 511 15.91 -22.27 -42.71
C PRO A 511 15.33 -20.91 -43.09
N LEU A 512 14.31 -20.46 -42.35
CA LEU A 512 13.80 -19.11 -42.53
C LEU A 512 14.77 -18.09 -41.94
N ASN A 513 15.13 -17.10 -42.74
CA ASN A 513 15.83 -15.94 -42.23
C ASN A 513 14.82 -15.01 -41.54
N ALA A 514 14.78 -15.01 -40.20
CA ALA A 514 13.88 -14.14 -39.44
C ALA A 514 14.13 -12.64 -39.66
N PHE A 515 15.29 -12.26 -40.22
CA PHE A 515 15.63 -10.91 -40.66
C PHE A 515 15.69 -10.82 -42.20
N GLY A 516 14.86 -11.60 -42.89
CA GLY A 516 14.88 -11.75 -44.35
C GLY A 516 14.76 -10.44 -45.11
N GLU A 517 14.01 -9.47 -44.58
CA GLU A 517 14.02 -8.09 -45.06
C GLU A 517 14.70 -7.17 -44.04
N ILE A 518 15.56 -6.26 -44.51
CA ILE A 518 16.13 -5.18 -43.70
C ILE A 518 15.95 -3.85 -44.41
N LYS A 519 15.31 -2.89 -43.73
CA LYS A 519 15.13 -1.51 -44.19
C LYS A 519 15.97 -0.57 -43.36
N THR A 520 16.62 0.38 -44.02
CA THR A 520 17.43 1.43 -43.40
C THR A 520 16.65 2.74 -43.38
N ASN A 521 16.97 3.64 -42.43
CA ASN A 521 16.45 5.02 -42.43
C ASN A 521 17.30 5.98 -43.28
N VAL A 522 18.31 5.48 -43.99
CA VAL A 522 19.25 6.29 -44.76
C VAL A 522 19.31 5.78 -46.20
N GLU A 523 18.87 6.61 -47.13
CA GLU A 523 18.98 6.32 -48.57
C GLU A 523 20.45 6.14 -48.98
N GLY A 524 20.72 5.14 -49.82
CA GLY A 524 22.07 4.80 -50.25
C GLY A 524 22.88 3.93 -49.28
N ILE A 525 22.22 3.37 -48.25
CA ILE A 525 22.74 2.28 -47.42
C ILE A 525 21.74 1.13 -47.47
N ASP A 526 22.19 0.00 -48.01
CA ASP A 526 21.45 -1.27 -47.98
C ASP A 526 22.00 -2.18 -46.88
N ALA A 527 21.19 -3.14 -46.42
CA ALA A 527 21.60 -4.07 -45.38
C ALA A 527 21.09 -5.49 -45.68
N SER A 528 21.92 -6.48 -45.35
CA SER A 528 21.54 -7.89 -45.34
C SER A 528 22.01 -8.56 -44.05
N TYR A 529 21.40 -9.68 -43.69
CA TYR A 529 21.75 -10.47 -42.52
C TYR A 529 22.14 -11.89 -42.92
N ASP A 530 23.30 -12.31 -42.43
CA ASP A 530 23.86 -13.63 -42.60
C ASP A 530 23.50 -14.50 -41.39
N LEU A 531 22.67 -15.52 -41.66
CA LEU A 531 22.10 -16.40 -40.65
C LEU A 531 23.15 -17.29 -39.95
N ASP A 532 24.20 -17.68 -40.67
CA ASP A 532 25.22 -18.61 -40.17
C ASP A 532 26.25 -17.93 -39.28
N THR A 533 26.61 -16.70 -39.62
CA THR A 533 27.62 -15.91 -38.90
C THR A 533 27.02 -14.96 -37.87
N ASN A 534 25.69 -14.78 -37.86
CA ASN A 534 24.97 -13.81 -37.03
C ASN A 534 25.49 -12.37 -37.22
N LYS A 535 25.75 -12.00 -38.48
CA LYS A 535 26.32 -10.71 -38.87
C LYS A 535 25.39 -9.95 -39.80
N ILE A 536 25.39 -8.64 -39.64
CA ILE A 536 24.77 -7.71 -40.58
C ILE A 536 25.86 -7.18 -41.50
N LYS A 537 25.60 -7.21 -42.80
CA LYS A 537 26.41 -6.58 -43.84
C LYS A 537 25.68 -5.35 -44.34
N LEU A 538 26.33 -4.19 -44.27
CA LEU A 538 25.89 -2.96 -44.90
C LEU A 538 26.62 -2.77 -46.23
N THR A 539 25.89 -2.31 -47.24
CA THR A 539 26.46 -1.84 -48.51
C THR A 539 26.21 -0.35 -48.60
N VAL A 540 27.28 0.44 -48.56
CA VAL A 540 27.25 1.91 -48.52
C VAL A 540 27.62 2.46 -49.89
N SER A 541 26.76 3.31 -50.44
CA SER A 541 26.99 3.97 -51.73
C SER A 541 28.10 5.02 -51.68
N ASP A 542 28.76 5.26 -52.82
CA ASP A 542 29.80 6.29 -52.97
C ASP A 542 29.32 7.69 -52.57
N GLY A 543 28.04 8.00 -52.87
CA GLY A 543 27.43 9.26 -52.50
C GLY A 543 27.33 9.46 -50.98
N VAL A 544 27.02 8.39 -50.23
CA VAL A 544 26.97 8.43 -48.77
C VAL A 544 28.39 8.56 -48.18
N ILE A 545 29.35 7.77 -48.66
CA ILE A 545 30.75 7.82 -48.21
C ILE A 545 31.31 9.24 -48.40
N THR A 546 31.14 9.82 -49.59
CA THR A 546 31.62 11.16 -49.90
C THR A 546 30.96 12.22 -49.01
N LYS A 547 29.64 12.13 -48.81
CA LYS A 547 28.87 13.10 -48.01
C LYS A 547 29.25 13.10 -46.53
N TYR A 548 29.52 11.92 -45.97
CA TYR A 548 29.79 11.73 -44.56
C TYR A 548 31.27 11.49 -44.22
N ASN A 549 32.20 11.64 -45.16
CA ASN A 549 33.63 11.52 -44.91
C ASN A 549 34.07 12.33 -43.67
N GLY A 550 34.71 11.67 -42.70
CA GLY A 550 35.15 12.25 -41.43
C GLY A 550 34.02 12.60 -40.43
N LYS A 551 32.78 12.20 -40.70
CA LYS A 551 31.59 12.49 -39.88
C LYS A 551 30.93 11.22 -39.35
N GLU A 552 30.01 11.42 -38.41
CA GLU A 552 29.12 10.37 -37.90
C GLU A 552 27.74 10.45 -38.55
N LEU A 553 27.09 9.29 -38.66
CA LEU A 553 25.72 9.12 -39.17
C LEU A 553 24.98 8.12 -38.28
N ASP A 554 23.79 8.50 -37.81
CA ASP A 554 22.91 7.60 -37.09
C ASP A 554 22.09 6.74 -38.06
N LEU A 555 22.29 5.43 -37.96
CA LEU A 555 21.58 4.40 -38.70
C LEU A 555 20.64 3.62 -37.77
N ASN A 556 19.45 3.34 -38.27
CA ASN A 556 18.47 2.43 -37.70
C ASN A 556 18.15 1.35 -38.73
N LEU A 557 18.11 0.11 -38.28
CA LEU A 557 17.72 -1.04 -39.09
C LEU A 557 16.37 -1.55 -38.61
N LYS A 558 15.42 -1.69 -39.53
CA LYS A 558 14.17 -2.40 -39.29
C LYS A 558 14.24 -3.73 -40.02
N MET A 559 14.30 -4.82 -39.26
CA MET A 559 14.30 -6.19 -39.79
C MET A 559 12.88 -6.76 -39.73
N SER A 560 12.50 -7.58 -40.69
CA SER A 560 11.20 -8.26 -40.69
C SER A 560 11.21 -9.62 -41.34
N LEU A 561 10.27 -10.45 -40.89
CA LEU A 561 9.80 -11.68 -41.51
C LEU A 561 8.27 -11.62 -41.47
N GLU A 562 7.62 -11.52 -42.62
CA GLU A 562 6.16 -11.32 -42.70
C GLU A 562 5.72 -10.11 -41.84
N GLU A 563 4.78 -10.31 -40.91
CA GLU A 563 4.32 -9.30 -39.95
C GLU A 563 5.25 -9.10 -38.74
N TYR A 564 6.20 -10.01 -38.52
CA TYR A 564 7.10 -9.96 -37.36
C TYR A 564 8.25 -8.98 -37.61
N THR A 565 8.46 -8.08 -36.67
CA THR A 565 9.42 -6.98 -36.82
C THR A 565 10.39 -6.89 -35.66
N TRP A 566 11.62 -6.51 -35.98
CA TRP A 566 12.67 -6.17 -35.03
C TRP A 566 13.28 -4.84 -35.45
N THR A 567 13.75 -4.06 -34.49
CA THR A 567 14.42 -2.79 -34.76
C THR A 567 15.73 -2.73 -34.00
N LEU A 568 16.82 -2.45 -34.70
CA LEU A 568 18.10 -2.09 -34.12
C LEU A 568 18.31 -0.58 -34.32
N LYS A 569 18.33 0.19 -33.24
CA LYS A 569 18.44 1.65 -33.26
C LYS A 569 19.82 2.14 -32.84
N ASN A 570 20.10 3.40 -33.17
CA ASN A 570 21.27 4.15 -32.74
C ASN A 570 22.60 3.46 -33.11
N ILE A 571 22.68 2.92 -34.32
CA ILE A 571 23.94 2.43 -34.87
C ILE A 571 24.72 3.66 -35.34
N LYS A 572 25.82 3.98 -34.66
CA LYS A 572 26.66 5.13 -35.03
C LYS A 572 27.66 4.72 -36.09
N LEU A 573 27.43 5.10 -37.34
CA LEU A 573 28.40 4.90 -38.41
C LEU A 573 29.44 6.02 -38.37
N LYS A 574 30.70 5.67 -38.18
CA LYS A 574 31.82 6.62 -38.19
C LYS A 574 32.64 6.42 -39.47
N PHE A 575 32.56 7.40 -40.37
CA PHE A 575 33.27 7.35 -41.66
C PHE A 575 34.70 7.81 -41.45
N VAL A 576 35.65 6.90 -41.66
CA VAL A 576 37.08 7.18 -41.48
C VAL A 576 37.58 7.91 -42.72
N SER A 577 38.26 9.04 -42.53
CA SER A 577 38.94 9.74 -43.62
C SER A 577 40.09 8.90 -44.13
N GLU A 578 40.16 8.71 -45.45
CA GLU A 578 41.36 8.18 -46.12
C GLU A 578 42.61 9.00 -45.76
#